data_AF-A0A2G6NDB8-F1
#
_entry.id   AF-A0A2G6NDB8-F1
#
_cell.length_a   1.000
_cell.length_b   1.000
_cell.length_c   1.000
_cell.angle_alpha   90.00
_cell.angle_beta   90.00
_cell.angle_gamma   90.00
#
_symmetry.space_group_name_H-M   'P 1'
#
loop_
_entity.id
_entity.type
_entity.pdbx_description
1 polymer ?
#
loop_
_entity_poly.entity_id
_entity_poly.type
_entity_poly.pdbx_seq_one_letter_code
_entity_poly.pdbx_strand_id
1 'polypeptide(L)'
;MSSNELMYKNWRDMITPEKVHVTSTAAYGKFVCEPLERGFGITIGNALRRILLSSLHGAGIVSVRFDDVLHEFSVIPNVLEDVSELILNLKEVRLRVRDTETRTIRIASTGPGIVTAGDMISDDGAVEVLNPEHHLATLYEGAVLNMTLTVKVGKGYALAAANMDREAPVGTIPIDVVFSPIKRVNYHVGNARVGQKTDHDKLTLEVWTDNSIKPEDAVAYASKIMKEQMNAFINFDEENEPEAFRENDTDQNQEFNENLYRSVDELELSVRSANCLKNAEIHKIYQLVQKTESEMLKTKNFGRKSLNEIKEVLAEMGLSLGIKLEGFVPPPEDTVEEGE
;
A
#
# COMPACT_ATOMS: atom_id res chain seq x y z
N MET A 1 22.23 -24.47 17.83
CA MET A 1 21.22 -23.75 17.04
C MET A 1 20.15 -24.74 16.67
N SER A 2 18.92 -24.48 17.08
CA SER A 2 17.76 -25.27 16.68
C SER A 2 17.72 -25.36 15.16
N SER A 3 17.38 -26.51 14.58
CA SER A 3 17.29 -26.71 13.12
C SER A 3 16.41 -25.66 12.43
N ASN A 4 15.49 -25.03 13.17
CA ASN A 4 14.59 -24.01 12.66
C ASN A 4 15.19 -22.60 12.70
N GLU A 5 16.15 -22.31 13.59
CA GLU A 5 16.79 -20.97 13.66
C GLU A 5 17.59 -20.66 12.39
N LEU A 6 18.34 -21.64 11.88
CA LEU A 6 19.09 -21.49 10.63
C LEU A 6 18.15 -21.32 9.43
N MET A 7 16.97 -21.96 9.48
CA MET A 7 15.94 -21.81 8.46
C MET A 7 15.45 -20.37 8.39
N TYR A 8 15.04 -19.77 9.53
CA TYR A 8 14.53 -18.40 9.61
C TYR A 8 15.57 -17.34 9.20
N LYS A 9 16.86 -17.58 9.42
CA LYS A 9 17.93 -16.68 8.99
C LYS A 9 17.97 -16.44 7.48
N ASN A 10 17.51 -17.39 6.66
CA ASN A 10 17.56 -17.27 5.20
C ASN A 10 16.76 -16.07 4.67
N TRP A 11 15.74 -15.60 5.39
CA TRP A 11 14.96 -14.42 4.99
C TRP A 11 14.99 -13.27 5.99
N ARG A 12 15.27 -13.50 7.28
CA ARG A 12 15.36 -12.43 8.28
C ARG A 12 16.63 -11.60 8.19
N ASP A 13 17.74 -12.20 7.77
CA ASP A 13 19.02 -11.50 7.62
C ASP A 13 19.09 -10.69 6.31
N MET A 14 18.10 -10.84 5.42
CA MET A 14 18.03 -10.07 4.17
C MET A 14 17.59 -8.63 4.44
N ILE A 15 18.22 -7.68 3.75
CA ILE A 15 17.80 -6.28 3.81
C ILE A 15 16.45 -6.12 3.11
N THR A 16 15.45 -5.71 3.89
CA THR A 16 14.13 -5.35 3.39
C THR A 16 13.92 -3.83 3.44
N PRO A 17 13.40 -3.21 2.38
CA PRO A 17 13.10 -1.78 2.37
C PRO A 17 11.94 -1.48 3.31
N GLU A 18 12.07 -0.46 4.15
CA GLU A 18 11.03 -0.08 5.13
C GLU A 18 9.82 0.58 4.48
N LYS A 19 10.04 1.35 3.42
CA LYS A 19 8.98 2.09 2.72
C LYS A 19 9.32 2.30 1.26
N VAL A 20 8.29 2.33 0.43
CA VAL A 20 8.38 2.76 -0.97
C VAL A 20 8.06 4.26 -1.03
N HIS A 21 8.96 5.06 -1.58
CA HIS A 21 8.71 6.48 -1.85
C HIS A 21 7.88 6.61 -3.13
N VAL A 22 6.69 7.20 -3.01
CA VAL A 22 5.74 7.33 -4.12
C VAL A 22 5.59 8.78 -4.51
N THR A 23 5.66 9.06 -5.81
CA THR A 23 5.28 10.32 -6.41
C THR A 23 4.31 10.01 -7.54
N SER A 24 3.03 10.37 -7.36
CA SER A 24 1.96 10.00 -8.29
C SER A 24 1.12 11.20 -8.73
N THR A 25 0.56 11.07 -9.92
CA THR A 25 -0.56 11.85 -10.46
C THR A 25 -1.68 10.87 -10.82
N ALA A 26 -2.78 11.35 -11.41
CA ALA A 26 -3.90 10.49 -11.80
C ALA A 26 -3.50 9.38 -12.78
N ALA A 27 -2.62 9.68 -13.74
CA ALA A 27 -2.24 8.78 -14.84
C ALA A 27 -0.80 8.26 -14.75
N TYR A 28 0.02 8.74 -13.80
CA TYR A 28 1.44 8.40 -13.72
C TYR A 28 1.87 8.19 -12.27
N GLY A 29 2.68 7.17 -12.01
CA GLY A 29 3.27 6.92 -10.70
C GLY A 29 4.75 6.57 -10.80
N LYS A 30 5.56 7.19 -9.96
CA LYS A 30 6.97 6.87 -9.75
C LYS A 30 7.15 6.29 -8.35
N PHE A 31 7.72 5.10 -8.29
CA PHE A 31 7.93 4.32 -7.08
C PHE A 31 9.43 4.08 -6.91
N VAL A 32 9.99 4.55 -5.81
CA VAL A 32 11.40 4.36 -5.49
C VAL A 32 11.50 3.46 -4.26
N CYS A 33 12.17 2.33 -4.44
CA CYS A 33 12.35 1.30 -3.43
C CYS A 33 13.86 1.08 -3.21
N GLU A 34 14.32 1.41 -2.01
CA GLU A 34 15.69 1.24 -1.55
C GLU A 34 15.72 1.12 -0.02
N PRO A 35 16.70 0.42 0.57
CA PRO A 35 17.68 -0.44 -0.08
C PRO A 35 17.12 -1.83 -0.41
N LEU A 36 17.59 -2.41 -1.52
CA LEU A 36 17.34 -3.81 -1.89
C LEU A 36 18.67 -4.59 -1.93
N GLU A 37 18.60 -5.89 -1.67
CA GLU A 37 19.75 -6.76 -1.90
C GLU A 37 20.18 -6.76 -3.37
N ARG A 38 21.46 -7.00 -3.60
CA ARG A 38 22.03 -6.96 -4.95
C ARG A 38 21.33 -7.94 -5.88
N GLY A 39 20.84 -7.45 -7.02
CA GLY A 39 20.12 -8.24 -8.01
C GLY A 39 18.61 -8.34 -7.78
N PHE A 40 18.11 -7.98 -6.59
CA PHE A 40 16.67 -7.94 -6.34
C PHE A 40 15.99 -6.80 -7.08
N GLY A 41 16.68 -5.67 -7.34
CA GLY A 41 16.11 -4.57 -8.11
C GLY A 41 15.69 -5.01 -9.51
N ILE A 42 16.52 -5.80 -10.19
CA ILE A 42 16.22 -6.33 -11.53
C ILE A 42 15.09 -7.36 -11.46
N THR A 43 15.15 -8.28 -10.49
CA THR A 43 14.18 -9.36 -10.32
C THR A 43 12.78 -8.81 -10.05
N ILE A 44 12.66 -7.93 -9.04
CA ILE A 44 11.39 -7.30 -8.66
C ILE A 44 10.89 -6.38 -9.78
N GLY A 45 11.77 -5.53 -10.34
CA GLY A 45 11.39 -4.61 -11.41
C GLY A 45 10.84 -5.30 -12.65
N ASN A 46 11.51 -6.39 -13.09
CA ASN A 46 11.05 -7.17 -14.24
C ASN A 46 9.76 -7.95 -13.94
N ALA A 47 9.65 -8.56 -12.75
CA ALA A 47 8.45 -9.28 -12.34
C ALA A 47 7.23 -8.36 -12.28
N LEU A 48 7.33 -7.23 -11.59
CA LEU A 48 6.25 -6.24 -11.50
C LEU A 48 5.88 -5.69 -12.87
N ARG A 49 6.86 -5.36 -13.73
CA ARG A 49 6.59 -4.90 -15.10
C ARG A 49 5.77 -5.91 -15.90
N ARG A 50 6.09 -7.19 -15.82
CA ARG A 50 5.33 -8.25 -16.52
C ARG A 50 3.91 -8.37 -15.99
N ILE A 51 3.74 -8.37 -14.67
CA ILE A 51 2.41 -8.52 -14.04
C ILE A 51 1.53 -7.32 -14.35
N LEU A 52 2.06 -6.10 -14.22
CA LEU A 52 1.34 -4.85 -14.53
C LEU A 52 0.79 -4.84 -15.96
N LEU A 53 1.59 -5.26 -16.94
CA LEU A 53 1.18 -5.23 -18.35
C LEU A 53 0.20 -6.35 -18.74
N SER A 54 0.19 -7.49 -18.02
CA SER A 54 -0.52 -8.70 -18.47
C SER A 54 -1.68 -9.15 -17.59
N SER A 55 -1.62 -8.94 -16.28
CA SER A 55 -2.48 -9.63 -15.32
C SER A 55 -3.55 -8.74 -14.67
N LEU A 56 -3.45 -7.42 -14.84
CA LEU A 56 -4.47 -6.52 -14.31
C LEU A 56 -5.75 -6.60 -15.14
N HIS A 57 -6.88 -6.58 -14.44
CA HIS A 57 -8.19 -6.56 -15.08
C HIS A 57 -8.54 -5.13 -15.50
N GLY A 58 -9.20 -5.01 -16.63
CA GLY A 58 -9.81 -3.78 -17.09
C GLY A 58 -10.98 -4.06 -18.01
N ALA A 59 -11.64 -3.00 -18.46
CA ALA A 59 -12.82 -3.07 -19.29
C ALA A 59 -12.53 -2.65 -20.73
N GLY A 60 -13.22 -3.28 -21.67
CA GLY A 60 -13.14 -2.90 -23.07
C GLY A 60 -14.36 -3.38 -23.86
N ILE A 61 -14.56 -2.76 -25.02
CA ILE A 61 -15.64 -3.07 -25.94
C ILE A 61 -15.28 -4.34 -26.71
N VAL A 62 -16.02 -5.43 -26.54
CA VAL A 62 -15.72 -6.74 -27.15
C VAL A 62 -16.45 -6.99 -28.46
N SER A 63 -17.55 -6.28 -28.69
CA SER A 63 -18.32 -6.38 -29.93
C SER A 63 -19.14 -5.13 -30.16
N VAL A 64 -19.43 -4.87 -31.43
CA VAL A 64 -20.30 -3.80 -31.89
C VAL A 64 -21.34 -4.36 -32.85
N ARG A 65 -22.57 -3.87 -32.77
CA ARG A 65 -23.63 -4.13 -33.74
C ARG A 65 -24.18 -2.80 -34.21
N PHE A 66 -24.18 -2.58 -35.50
CA PHE A 66 -24.83 -1.44 -36.13
C PHE A 66 -26.19 -1.88 -36.68
N ASP A 67 -27.16 -0.97 -36.79
CA ASP A 67 -28.50 -1.33 -37.26
C ASP A 67 -28.51 -1.75 -38.76
N ASP A 68 -27.75 -1.05 -39.60
CA ASP A 68 -27.77 -1.22 -41.07
C ASP A 68 -26.50 -1.88 -41.64
N VAL A 69 -25.65 -2.48 -40.81
CA VAL A 69 -24.39 -3.13 -41.24
C VAL A 69 -24.30 -4.56 -40.74
N LEU A 70 -23.95 -5.46 -41.67
CA LEU A 70 -23.78 -6.89 -41.39
C LEU A 70 -22.32 -7.32 -41.17
N HIS A 71 -21.35 -6.55 -41.66
CA HIS A 71 -19.92 -6.89 -41.59
C HIS A 71 -19.02 -5.65 -41.55
N GLU A 72 -17.78 -5.82 -41.11
CA GLU A 72 -16.79 -4.79 -40.84
C GLU A 72 -16.27 -4.00 -42.07
N PHE A 73 -16.48 -4.54 -43.28
CA PHE A 73 -16.05 -3.92 -44.55
C PHE A 73 -17.12 -3.05 -45.21
N SER A 74 -18.22 -2.76 -44.50
CA SER A 74 -19.30 -1.92 -45.02
C SER A 74 -19.04 -0.43 -44.77
N VAL A 75 -19.82 0.41 -45.44
CA VAL A 75 -19.89 1.85 -45.21
C VAL A 75 -21.29 2.22 -44.73
N ILE A 76 -21.37 3.20 -43.84
CA ILE A 76 -22.65 3.76 -43.39
C ILE A 76 -22.93 5.01 -44.22
N PRO A 77 -24.09 5.13 -44.90
CA PRO A 77 -24.40 6.30 -45.71
C PRO A 77 -24.32 7.60 -44.91
N ASN A 78 -23.71 8.63 -45.51
CA ASN A 78 -23.55 9.97 -44.93
C ASN A 78 -22.69 10.03 -43.65
N VAL A 79 -21.95 8.98 -43.32
CA VAL A 79 -20.88 9.00 -42.31
C VAL A 79 -19.52 9.10 -43.04
N LEU A 80 -18.60 9.92 -42.53
CA LEU A 80 -17.30 10.11 -43.16
C LEU A 80 -16.40 8.86 -43.03
N GLU A 81 -16.37 8.28 -41.84
CA GLU A 81 -15.58 7.11 -41.48
C GLU A 81 -16.27 5.81 -41.93
N ASP A 82 -15.47 4.83 -42.35
CA ASP A 82 -15.98 3.48 -42.62
C ASP A 82 -16.12 2.66 -41.33
N VAL A 83 -16.74 1.48 -41.42
CA VAL A 83 -16.99 0.63 -40.23
C VAL A 83 -15.68 0.14 -39.61
N SER A 84 -14.63 -0.05 -40.40
CA SER A 84 -13.32 -0.47 -39.88
C SER A 84 -12.63 0.64 -39.09
N GLU A 85 -12.70 1.88 -39.58
CA GLU A 85 -12.22 3.08 -38.89
C GLU A 85 -13.01 3.34 -37.60
N LEU A 86 -14.35 3.17 -37.64
CA LEU A 86 -15.19 3.22 -36.43
C LEU A 86 -14.76 2.18 -35.40
N ILE A 87 -14.50 0.93 -35.82
CA ILE A 87 -13.99 -0.12 -34.93
C ILE A 87 -12.64 0.25 -34.32
N LEU A 88 -11.72 0.85 -35.10
CA LEU A 88 -10.43 1.33 -34.58
C LEU A 88 -10.62 2.44 -33.54
N ASN A 89 -11.49 3.41 -33.81
CA ASN A 89 -11.80 4.49 -32.87
C ASN A 89 -12.42 3.94 -31.58
N LEU A 90 -13.32 2.96 -31.68
CA LEU A 90 -13.93 2.30 -30.52
C LEU A 90 -12.90 1.58 -29.64
N LYS A 91 -11.84 0.99 -30.22
CA LYS A 91 -10.77 0.34 -29.44
C LYS A 91 -9.94 1.31 -28.61
N GLU A 92 -9.93 2.59 -28.96
CA GLU A 92 -9.20 3.62 -28.22
C GLU A 92 -10.01 4.21 -27.04
N VAL A 93 -11.32 3.95 -26.99
CA VAL A 93 -12.20 4.35 -25.90
C VAL A 93 -11.78 3.67 -24.59
N ARG A 94 -11.68 4.45 -23.52
CA ARG A 94 -11.32 4.00 -22.18
C ARG A 94 -12.55 3.98 -21.29
N LEU A 95 -12.79 2.83 -20.69
CA LEU A 95 -13.99 2.56 -19.91
C LEU A 95 -13.60 2.17 -18.49
N ARG A 96 -14.36 2.66 -17.52
CA ARG A 96 -14.38 2.13 -16.15
C ARG A 96 -15.75 1.50 -15.91
N VAL A 97 -15.74 0.31 -15.33
CA VAL A 97 -16.97 -0.42 -14.99
C VAL A 97 -17.02 -0.66 -13.50
N ARG A 98 -18.23 -0.69 -12.94
CA ARG A 98 -18.45 -0.92 -11.50
C ARG A 98 -18.44 -2.40 -11.11
N ASP A 99 -18.77 -3.29 -12.05
CA ASP A 99 -18.89 -4.72 -11.83
C ASP A 99 -18.26 -5.53 -12.96
N THR A 100 -18.32 -6.86 -12.81
CA THR A 100 -17.76 -7.83 -13.77
C THR A 100 -18.78 -8.34 -14.79
N GLU A 101 -20.01 -7.84 -14.72
CA GLU A 101 -21.08 -8.31 -15.60
C GLU A 101 -20.89 -7.76 -17.02
N THR A 102 -21.44 -8.47 -18.00
CA THR A 102 -21.44 -7.98 -19.38
C THR A 102 -22.43 -6.83 -19.48
N ARG A 103 -21.96 -5.66 -19.93
CA ARG A 103 -22.78 -4.45 -20.04
C ARG A 103 -22.97 -4.06 -21.50
N THR A 104 -24.08 -3.39 -21.77
CA THR A 104 -24.41 -2.89 -23.11
C THR A 104 -24.43 -1.36 -23.09
N ILE A 105 -23.81 -0.74 -24.10
CA ILE A 105 -23.81 0.70 -24.32
C ILE A 105 -24.44 0.98 -25.67
N ARG A 106 -25.18 2.08 -25.79
CA ARG A 106 -25.77 2.51 -27.05
C ARG A 106 -25.25 3.88 -27.46
N ILE A 107 -25.11 4.07 -28.77
CA ILE A 107 -24.97 5.40 -29.38
C ILE A 107 -26.10 5.54 -30.38
N ALA A 108 -26.81 6.67 -30.29
CA ALA A 108 -27.85 7.05 -31.23
C ALA A 108 -27.67 8.54 -31.57
N SER A 109 -27.21 8.80 -32.79
CA SER A 109 -26.90 10.14 -33.26
C SER A 109 -27.50 10.37 -34.64
N THR A 110 -28.14 11.52 -34.84
CA THR A 110 -28.83 11.88 -36.08
C THR A 110 -28.51 13.31 -36.50
N GLY A 111 -28.32 13.51 -37.80
CA GLY A 111 -28.04 14.82 -38.37
C GLY A 111 -26.54 15.17 -38.35
N PRO A 112 -26.17 16.34 -38.91
CA PRO A 112 -24.77 16.70 -39.09
C PRO A 112 -24.10 17.03 -37.75
N GLY A 113 -22.90 16.51 -37.52
CA GLY A 113 -22.17 16.72 -36.27
C GLY A 113 -21.02 15.75 -36.05
N ILE A 114 -20.26 15.97 -34.98
CA ILE A 114 -19.21 15.05 -34.54
C ILE A 114 -19.78 14.18 -33.42
N VAL A 115 -19.63 12.87 -33.55
CA VAL A 115 -19.96 11.89 -32.52
C VAL A 115 -18.70 11.55 -31.76
N THR A 116 -18.76 11.70 -30.44
CA THR A 116 -17.65 11.46 -29.53
C THR A 116 -17.98 10.32 -28.56
N ALA A 117 -16.97 9.83 -27.85
CA ALA A 117 -17.19 8.82 -26.81
C ALA A 117 -18.07 9.33 -25.66
N GLY A 118 -18.21 10.65 -25.49
CA GLY A 118 -19.14 11.27 -24.54
C GLY A 118 -20.61 11.05 -24.88
N ASP A 119 -20.93 10.74 -26.14
CA ASP A 119 -22.30 10.45 -26.59
C ASP A 119 -22.75 9.01 -26.30
N MET A 120 -21.88 8.22 -25.64
CA MET A 120 -22.16 6.85 -25.21
C MET A 120 -23.14 6.81 -24.04
N ILE A 121 -24.26 6.14 -24.24
CA ILE A 121 -25.32 5.99 -23.24
C ILE A 121 -25.22 4.61 -22.61
N SER A 122 -24.92 4.58 -21.31
CA SER A 122 -25.01 3.38 -20.46
C SER A 122 -26.35 3.41 -19.71
N ASP A 123 -27.32 2.60 -20.13
CA ASP A 123 -28.66 2.55 -19.53
C ASP A 123 -28.63 2.35 -18.00
N ASP A 124 -27.72 1.51 -17.49
CA ASP A 124 -27.58 1.20 -16.07
C ASP A 124 -26.68 2.18 -15.28
N GLY A 125 -26.02 3.12 -15.96
CA GLY A 125 -24.98 3.99 -15.36
C GLY A 125 -23.77 3.25 -14.77
N ALA A 126 -23.61 1.95 -15.08
CA ALA A 126 -22.54 1.10 -14.57
C ALA A 126 -21.21 1.27 -15.32
N VAL A 127 -21.24 1.81 -16.55
CA VAL A 127 -20.05 2.09 -17.36
C VAL A 127 -19.82 3.59 -17.46
N GLU A 128 -18.61 4.01 -17.11
CA GLU A 128 -18.12 5.39 -17.18
C GLU A 128 -17.08 5.49 -18.30
N VAL A 129 -17.25 6.47 -19.19
CA VAL A 129 -16.27 6.79 -20.25
C VAL A 129 -15.24 7.76 -19.69
N LEU A 130 -13.96 7.41 -19.81
CA LEU A 130 -12.86 8.17 -19.20
C LEU A 130 -12.23 9.21 -20.15
N ASN A 131 -12.47 9.08 -21.46
CA ASN A 131 -12.04 10.00 -22.51
C ASN A 131 -13.25 10.46 -23.36
N PRO A 132 -14.21 11.21 -22.78
CA PRO A 132 -15.44 11.59 -23.48
C PRO A 132 -15.20 12.43 -24.75
N GLU A 133 -14.07 13.13 -24.84
CA GLU A 133 -13.67 13.94 -25.99
C GLU A 133 -13.18 13.12 -27.20
N HIS A 134 -13.01 11.80 -27.04
CA HIS A 134 -12.46 10.95 -28.07
C HIS A 134 -13.39 10.88 -29.29
N HIS A 135 -12.84 11.17 -30.47
CA HIS A 135 -13.57 11.16 -31.73
C HIS A 135 -13.99 9.74 -32.11
N LEU A 136 -15.26 9.55 -32.47
CA LEU A 136 -15.75 8.29 -33.02
C LEU A 136 -16.09 8.44 -34.49
N ALA A 137 -16.94 9.40 -34.84
CA ALA A 137 -17.48 9.56 -36.20
C ALA A 137 -17.82 11.01 -36.54
N THR A 138 -17.85 11.33 -37.82
CA THR A 138 -18.33 12.60 -38.38
C THR A 138 -19.55 12.33 -39.25
N LEU A 139 -20.67 12.94 -38.88
CA LEU A 139 -21.96 12.80 -39.54
C LEU A 139 -22.23 13.98 -40.47
N TYR A 140 -22.67 13.68 -41.70
CA TYR A 140 -23.19 14.67 -42.65
C TYR A 140 -24.71 14.83 -42.54
N GLU A 141 -25.26 15.75 -43.33
CA GLU A 141 -26.71 15.99 -43.37
C GLU A 141 -27.47 14.71 -43.77
N GLY A 142 -28.48 14.33 -42.98
CA GLY A 142 -29.26 13.12 -43.18
C GLY A 142 -28.58 11.82 -42.74
N ALA A 143 -27.44 11.88 -42.04
CA ALA A 143 -26.81 10.71 -41.45
C ALA A 143 -27.54 10.22 -40.19
N VAL A 144 -27.61 8.91 -40.02
CA VAL A 144 -28.13 8.23 -38.83
C VAL A 144 -27.11 7.18 -38.41
N LEU A 145 -26.57 7.32 -37.21
CA LEU A 145 -25.64 6.36 -36.62
C LEU A 145 -26.25 5.79 -35.36
N ASN A 146 -26.67 4.53 -35.45
CA ASN A 146 -27.12 3.73 -34.32
C ASN A 146 -26.22 2.53 -34.17
N MET A 147 -25.64 2.37 -32.97
CA MET A 147 -24.87 1.19 -32.65
C MET A 147 -25.04 0.76 -31.20
N THR A 148 -24.99 -0.56 -31.01
CA THR A 148 -25.02 -1.24 -29.72
C THR A 148 -23.66 -1.88 -29.48
N LEU A 149 -23.01 -1.53 -28.38
CA LEU A 149 -21.69 -1.96 -27.99
C LEU A 149 -21.81 -2.90 -26.78
N THR A 150 -21.03 -3.97 -26.77
CA THR A 150 -20.94 -4.87 -25.61
C THR A 150 -19.61 -4.66 -24.93
N VAL A 151 -19.64 -4.41 -23.63
CA VAL A 151 -18.47 -4.20 -22.78
C VAL A 151 -18.31 -5.38 -21.85
N LYS A 152 -17.08 -5.90 -21.74
CA LYS A 152 -16.73 -6.95 -20.78
C LYS A 152 -15.50 -6.55 -19.98
N VAL A 153 -15.39 -7.13 -18.79
CA VAL A 153 -14.15 -7.13 -18.01
C VAL A 153 -13.31 -8.33 -18.41
N GLY A 154 -12.02 -8.08 -18.64
CA GLY A 154 -11.08 -9.12 -18.99
C GLY A 154 -9.69 -8.76 -18.49
N LYS A 155 -8.70 -9.58 -18.89
CA LYS A 155 -7.28 -9.34 -18.60
C LYS A 155 -6.47 -9.52 -19.86
N GLY A 156 -5.36 -8.79 -19.96
CA GLY A 156 -4.44 -8.88 -21.08
C GLY A 156 -5.09 -8.51 -22.42
N TYR A 157 -4.95 -9.38 -23.41
CA TYR A 157 -5.44 -9.18 -24.76
C TYR A 157 -6.30 -10.36 -25.21
N ALA A 158 -7.45 -10.06 -25.82
CA ALA A 158 -8.32 -11.06 -26.43
C ALA A 158 -8.52 -10.76 -27.91
N LEU A 159 -8.35 -11.77 -28.75
CA LEU A 159 -8.67 -11.70 -30.18
C LEU A 159 -10.19 -11.66 -30.40
N ALA A 160 -10.62 -11.08 -31.52
CA ALA A 160 -12.02 -11.04 -31.92
C ALA A 160 -12.69 -12.43 -31.88
N ALA A 161 -11.99 -13.48 -32.34
CA ALA A 161 -12.49 -14.86 -32.31
C ALA A 161 -12.83 -15.38 -30.90
N ALA A 162 -12.12 -14.92 -29.86
CA ALA A 162 -12.40 -15.28 -28.47
C ALA A 162 -13.60 -14.52 -27.89
N ASN A 163 -13.94 -13.37 -28.49
CA ASN A 163 -15.07 -12.54 -28.09
C ASN A 163 -16.37 -12.91 -28.83
N MET A 164 -16.29 -13.82 -29.81
CA MET A 164 -17.44 -14.24 -30.60
C MET A 164 -18.44 -14.99 -29.73
N ASP A 165 -19.65 -14.45 -29.65
CA ASP A 165 -20.78 -15.08 -28.98
C ASP A 165 -21.67 -15.74 -30.03
N ARG A 166 -21.96 -17.03 -29.85
CA ARG A 166 -22.78 -17.83 -30.79
C ARG A 166 -24.26 -17.51 -30.70
N GLU A 167 -24.70 -16.94 -29.58
CA GLU A 167 -26.08 -16.52 -29.36
C GLU A 167 -26.28 -15.04 -29.74
N ALA A 168 -25.21 -14.35 -30.16
CA ALA A 168 -25.30 -12.97 -30.59
C ALA A 168 -26.22 -12.81 -31.81
N PRO A 169 -27.00 -11.72 -31.87
CA PRO A 169 -27.79 -11.39 -33.05
C PRO A 169 -26.94 -11.27 -34.31
N VAL A 170 -27.55 -11.54 -35.46
CA VAL A 170 -26.92 -11.34 -36.77
C VAL A 170 -26.50 -9.87 -36.91
N GLY A 171 -25.30 -9.64 -37.45
CA GLY A 171 -24.70 -8.31 -37.59
C GLY A 171 -23.85 -7.86 -36.40
N THR A 172 -23.73 -8.66 -35.33
CA THR A 172 -22.76 -8.40 -34.26
C THR A 172 -21.35 -8.74 -34.74
N ILE A 173 -20.49 -7.73 -34.79
CA ILE A 173 -19.09 -7.80 -35.19
C ILE A 173 -18.24 -7.89 -33.91
N PRO A 174 -17.57 -9.04 -33.67
CA PRO A 174 -16.63 -9.14 -32.55
C PRO A 174 -15.35 -8.36 -32.87
N ILE A 175 -14.80 -7.68 -31.88
CA ILE A 175 -13.56 -6.91 -32.01
C ILE A 175 -12.53 -7.43 -31.01
N ASP A 176 -11.25 -7.37 -31.37
CA ASP A 176 -10.18 -7.63 -30.42
C ASP A 176 -10.00 -6.48 -29.43
N VAL A 177 -9.58 -6.83 -28.21
CA VAL A 177 -9.59 -5.91 -27.07
C VAL A 177 -8.33 -6.04 -26.26
N VAL A 178 -7.74 -4.90 -25.92
CA VAL A 178 -6.74 -4.76 -24.87
C VAL A 178 -7.46 -4.35 -23.59
N PHE A 179 -7.56 -5.27 -22.63
CA PHE A 179 -8.16 -4.98 -21.32
C PHE A 179 -7.18 -4.34 -20.34
N SER A 180 -5.89 -4.28 -20.69
CA SER A 180 -4.86 -3.79 -19.77
C SER A 180 -5.04 -2.29 -19.50
N PRO A 181 -5.22 -1.88 -18.23
CA PRO A 181 -5.34 -0.47 -17.86
C PRO A 181 -3.97 0.26 -17.85
N ILE A 182 -2.89 -0.47 -18.14
CA ILE A 182 -1.52 0.03 -18.09
C ILE A 182 -1.03 0.31 -19.50
N LYS A 183 -0.72 1.58 -19.78
CA LYS A 183 -0.20 2.03 -21.08
C LYS A 183 1.29 1.75 -21.21
N ARG A 184 2.05 1.99 -20.14
CA ARG A 184 3.52 1.87 -20.16
C ARG A 184 4.05 1.58 -18.77
N VAL A 185 5.12 0.80 -18.72
CA VAL A 185 5.92 0.58 -17.50
C VAL A 185 7.40 0.63 -17.86
N ASN A 186 8.15 1.43 -17.10
CA ASN A 186 9.59 1.53 -17.17
C ASN A 186 10.19 1.25 -15.80
N TYR A 187 11.38 0.66 -15.74
CA TYR A 187 12.11 0.54 -14.49
C TYR A 187 13.60 0.77 -14.70
N HIS A 188 14.23 1.34 -13.69
CA HIS A 188 15.66 1.58 -13.65
C HIS A 188 16.20 1.07 -12.31
N VAL A 189 17.32 0.36 -12.36
CA VAL A 189 18.03 -0.12 -11.17
C VAL A 189 19.34 0.66 -11.07
N GLY A 190 19.50 1.38 -9.96
CA GLY A 190 20.74 2.07 -9.59
C GLY A 190 21.32 1.50 -8.31
N ASN A 191 22.37 2.15 -7.79
CA ASN A 191 23.00 1.74 -6.54
C ASN A 191 22.44 2.55 -5.36
N ALA A 192 22.16 1.87 -4.25
CA ALA A 192 21.83 2.43 -2.96
C ALA A 192 23.03 2.27 -2.00
N ARG A 193 23.19 3.23 -1.08
CA ARG A 193 24.19 3.18 -0.02
C ARG A 193 23.52 2.98 1.33
N VAL A 194 23.97 1.98 2.08
CA VAL A 194 23.54 1.70 3.45
C VAL A 194 24.78 1.67 4.33
N GLY A 195 24.95 2.69 5.17
CA GLY A 195 26.16 2.87 5.98
C GLY A 195 27.44 2.94 5.13
N GLN A 196 28.29 1.92 5.26
CA GLN A 196 29.55 1.80 4.50
C GLN A 196 29.43 0.97 3.22
N LYS A 197 28.34 0.20 3.03
CA LYS A 197 28.11 -0.61 1.83
C LYS A 197 27.38 0.20 0.75
N THR A 198 27.84 0.09 -0.50
CA THR A 198 27.33 0.85 -1.65
C THR A 198 26.81 -0.04 -2.78
N ASP A 199 26.74 -1.35 -2.56
CA ASP A 199 26.41 -2.38 -3.55
C ASP A 199 24.96 -2.88 -3.46
N HIS A 200 24.11 -2.19 -2.71
CA HIS A 200 22.68 -2.43 -2.66
C HIS A 200 21.98 -1.85 -3.89
N ASP A 201 20.84 -2.43 -4.27
CA ASP A 201 20.05 -1.97 -5.39
C ASP A 201 19.06 -0.87 -4.96
N LYS A 202 18.84 0.09 -5.86
CA LYS A 202 17.75 1.07 -5.83
C LYS A 202 16.85 0.82 -7.02
N LEU A 203 15.62 0.39 -6.80
CA LEU A 203 14.64 0.21 -7.87
C LEU A 203 13.79 1.48 -8.01
N THR A 204 13.83 2.10 -9.19
CA THR A 204 12.89 3.14 -9.61
C THR A 204 11.94 2.56 -10.65
N LEU A 205 10.66 2.43 -10.31
CA LEU A 205 9.60 1.94 -11.19
C LEU A 205 8.69 3.11 -11.59
N GLU A 206 8.44 3.26 -12.88
CA GLU A 206 7.56 4.28 -13.44
C GLU A 206 6.40 3.62 -14.19
N VAL A 207 5.17 3.98 -13.85
CA VAL A 207 3.94 3.37 -14.36
C VAL A 207 3.03 4.44 -14.93
N TRP A 208 2.53 4.23 -16.15
CA TRP A 208 1.52 5.07 -16.80
C TRP A 208 0.23 4.28 -16.99
N THR A 209 -0.87 4.78 -16.44
CA THR A 209 -2.20 4.20 -16.55
C THR A 209 -3.06 5.01 -17.52
N ASP A 210 -4.20 4.45 -17.93
CA ASP A 210 -5.21 5.12 -18.75
C ASP A 210 -6.27 5.87 -17.92
N ASN A 211 -5.97 6.18 -16.66
CA ASN A 211 -6.87 6.68 -15.62
C ASN A 211 -7.95 5.70 -15.14
N SER A 212 -8.11 4.50 -15.72
CA SER A 212 -9.11 3.55 -15.20
C SER A 212 -8.77 3.06 -13.80
N ILE A 213 -7.47 2.93 -13.51
CA ILE A 213 -6.89 2.57 -12.21
C ILE A 213 -5.83 3.60 -11.80
N LYS A 214 -5.72 3.85 -10.50
CA LYS A 214 -4.62 4.65 -9.95
C LYS A 214 -3.31 3.86 -10.06
N PRO A 215 -2.17 4.50 -10.39
CA PRO A 215 -0.87 3.84 -10.45
C PRO A 215 -0.50 3.10 -9.15
N GLU A 216 -0.86 3.66 -7.99
CA GLU A 216 -0.62 3.08 -6.67
C GLU A 216 -1.34 1.75 -6.49
N ASP A 217 -2.64 1.72 -6.78
CA ASP A 217 -3.47 0.52 -6.70
C ASP A 217 -2.97 -0.54 -7.69
N ALA A 218 -2.57 -0.13 -8.90
CA ALA A 218 -2.02 -1.03 -9.90
C ALA A 218 -0.75 -1.76 -9.41
N VAL A 219 0.20 -1.03 -8.80
CA VAL A 219 1.42 -1.62 -8.23
C VAL A 219 1.11 -2.50 -7.03
N ALA A 220 0.16 -2.10 -6.18
CA ALA A 220 -0.28 -2.92 -5.05
C ALA A 220 -0.90 -4.25 -5.50
N TYR A 221 -1.80 -4.22 -6.48
CA TYR A 221 -2.39 -5.43 -7.06
C TYR A 221 -1.35 -6.32 -7.72
N ALA A 222 -0.41 -5.74 -8.49
CA ALA A 222 0.68 -6.50 -9.10
C ALA A 222 1.57 -7.18 -8.05
N SER A 223 1.89 -6.48 -6.96
CA SER A 223 2.68 -7.03 -5.85
C SER A 223 1.93 -8.14 -5.11
N LYS A 224 0.63 -7.99 -4.89
CA LYS A 224 -0.22 -9.03 -4.30
C LYS A 224 -0.29 -10.27 -5.20
N ILE A 225 -0.48 -10.10 -6.51
CA ILE A 225 -0.45 -11.20 -7.49
C ILE A 225 0.89 -11.93 -7.41
N MET A 226 2.02 -11.19 -7.37
CA MET A 226 3.34 -11.79 -7.24
C MET A 226 3.46 -12.62 -5.96
N LYS A 227 3.02 -12.08 -4.81
CA LYS A 227 3.00 -12.81 -3.53
C LYS A 227 2.20 -14.11 -3.64
N GLU A 228 0.96 -14.04 -4.13
CA GLU A 228 0.11 -15.23 -4.27
C GLU A 228 0.70 -16.30 -5.19
N GLN A 229 1.39 -15.90 -6.27
CA GLN A 229 2.07 -16.85 -7.15
C GLN A 229 3.30 -17.50 -6.49
N MET A 230 3.95 -16.81 -5.55
CA MET A 230 5.10 -17.37 -4.82
C MET A 230 4.67 -18.33 -3.70
N ASN A 231 3.48 -18.15 -3.12
CA ASN A 231 2.95 -19.04 -2.06
C ASN A 231 2.95 -20.52 -2.47
N ALA A 232 2.69 -20.84 -3.75
CA ALA A 232 2.70 -22.22 -4.25
C ALA A 232 4.08 -22.90 -4.20
N PHE A 233 5.17 -22.13 -4.11
CA PHE A 233 6.54 -22.63 -3.99
C PHE A 233 7.00 -22.74 -2.54
N ILE A 234 6.25 -22.18 -1.59
CA ILE A 234 6.52 -22.29 -0.16
C ILE A 234 6.02 -23.65 0.30
N ASN A 235 6.92 -24.49 0.81
CA ASN A 235 6.64 -25.89 1.15
C ASN A 235 6.56 -26.13 2.67
N PHE A 236 6.52 -25.07 3.46
CA PHE A 236 6.39 -25.10 4.91
C PHE A 236 5.25 -24.17 5.35
N ASP A 237 4.75 -24.41 6.56
CA ASP A 237 3.65 -23.64 7.12
C ASP A 237 4.18 -22.34 7.73
N GLU A 238 3.80 -21.21 7.12
CA GLU A 238 4.17 -19.86 7.57
C GLU A 238 3.56 -19.52 8.95
N GLU A 239 2.45 -20.15 9.35
CA GLU A 239 1.77 -19.86 10.63
C GLU A 239 2.57 -20.34 11.85
N ASN A 240 3.49 -21.28 11.64
CA ASN A 240 4.38 -21.79 12.70
C ASN A 240 5.67 -20.97 12.86
N GLU A 241 5.80 -19.83 12.16
CA GLU A 241 6.93 -18.93 12.32
C GLU A 241 6.84 -18.18 13.68
N PRO A 242 7.82 -18.34 14.59
CA PRO A 242 7.84 -17.58 15.84
C PRO A 242 8.05 -16.09 15.52
N GLU A 243 7.34 -15.19 16.20
CA GLU A 243 7.51 -13.75 15.98
C GLU A 243 8.99 -13.34 16.03
N ALA A 244 9.43 -12.58 15.04
CA ALA A 244 10.80 -12.09 14.99
C ALA A 244 11.01 -11.06 16.09
N PHE A 245 11.74 -11.43 17.14
CA PHE A 245 12.36 -10.45 18.05
C PHE A 245 13.31 -9.59 17.21
N ARG A 246 12.89 -8.38 16.87
CA ARG A 246 13.80 -7.36 16.32
C ARG A 246 14.72 -6.94 17.46
N GLU A 247 16.01 -7.31 17.39
CA GLU A 247 17.03 -6.88 18.36
C GLU A 247 17.20 -5.34 18.45
N ASN A 248 16.54 -4.58 17.57
CA ASN A 248 16.57 -3.12 17.55
C ASN A 248 15.49 -2.44 18.41
N ASP A 249 14.53 -3.15 19.00
CA ASP A 249 13.56 -2.55 19.93
C ASP A 249 14.07 -2.49 21.39
N THR A 250 15.19 -3.14 21.70
CA THR A 250 15.74 -3.18 23.07
C THR A 250 16.39 -1.88 23.54
N ASP A 251 16.61 -0.89 22.67
CA ASP A 251 17.27 0.38 23.04
C ASP A 251 16.32 1.58 23.20
N GLN A 252 15.00 1.44 22.96
CA GLN A 252 14.06 2.57 23.11
C GLN A 252 12.82 2.32 23.94
N ASN A 253 12.55 1.10 24.39
CA ASN A 253 11.49 0.83 25.38
C ASN A 253 11.98 -0.20 26.39
N GLN A 254 12.90 0.23 27.26
CA GLN A 254 12.92 -0.39 28.58
C GLN A 254 11.61 0.08 29.24
N GLU A 255 10.60 -0.78 29.31
CA GLU A 255 9.36 -0.50 30.06
C GLU A 255 9.76 -0.20 31.51
N PHE A 256 9.95 1.08 31.80
CA PHE A 256 10.17 1.55 33.14
C PHE A 256 8.90 1.23 33.93
N ASN A 257 9.07 0.55 35.05
CA ASN A 257 7.98 0.17 35.94
C ASN A 257 7.10 1.41 36.23
N GLU A 258 5.80 1.35 35.93
CA GLU A 258 4.87 2.49 36.07
C GLU A 258 4.88 3.09 37.48
N ASN A 259 5.25 2.28 38.48
CA ASN A 259 5.37 2.72 39.87
C ASN A 259 6.44 3.80 40.07
N LEU A 260 7.40 3.99 39.15
CA LEU A 260 8.43 5.03 39.24
C LEU A 260 7.85 6.46 39.22
N TYR A 261 6.68 6.64 38.60
CA TYR A 261 6.00 7.94 38.49
C TYR A 261 5.13 8.30 39.70
N ARG A 262 4.87 7.35 40.60
CA ARG A 262 4.01 7.56 41.77
C ARG A 262 4.70 8.42 42.84
N SER A 263 3.88 9.08 43.65
CA SER A 263 4.34 9.85 44.80
C SER A 263 4.81 8.92 45.92
N VAL A 264 5.86 9.32 46.64
CA VAL A 264 6.32 8.63 47.84
C VAL A 264 5.26 8.63 48.95
N ASP A 265 4.34 9.59 48.93
CA ASP A 265 3.21 9.67 49.88
C ASP A 265 2.16 8.57 49.67
N GLU A 266 2.16 7.90 48.51
CA GLU A 266 1.29 6.75 48.21
C GLU A 266 1.86 5.44 48.76
N LEU A 267 3.12 5.43 49.22
CA LEU A 267 3.72 4.28 49.88
C LEU A 267 3.15 4.20 51.31
N GLU A 268 2.63 3.03 51.70
CA GLU A 268 2.09 2.76 53.04
C GLU A 268 3.20 2.65 54.11
N LEU A 269 4.02 3.69 54.23
CA LEU A 269 5.17 3.76 55.14
C LEU A 269 4.77 4.27 56.52
N SER A 270 5.55 3.91 57.54
CA SER A 270 5.40 4.50 58.86
C SER A 270 5.61 6.02 58.84
N VAL A 271 4.91 6.71 59.77
CA VAL A 271 4.99 8.18 59.95
C VAL A 271 6.42 8.71 60.06
N ARG A 272 7.35 7.89 60.57
CA ARG A 272 8.77 8.25 60.65
C ARG A 272 9.46 8.19 59.29
N SER A 273 9.23 7.12 58.52
CA SER A 273 9.84 6.92 57.21
C SER A 273 9.33 7.97 56.20
N ALA A 274 8.03 8.27 56.19
CA ALA A 274 7.45 9.32 55.35
C ALA A 274 8.01 10.73 55.69
N ASN A 275 8.11 11.08 56.98
CA ASN A 275 8.68 12.37 57.39
C ASN A 275 10.18 12.48 57.08
N CYS A 276 10.93 11.38 57.13
CA CYS A 276 12.34 11.41 56.75
C CYS A 276 12.53 11.61 55.24
N LEU A 277 11.66 11.03 54.41
CA LEU A 277 11.69 11.22 52.95
C LEU A 277 11.32 12.65 52.56
N LYS A 278 10.31 13.24 53.23
CA LYS A 278 9.96 14.66 53.06
C LYS A 278 11.09 15.61 53.45
N ASN A 279 11.78 15.34 54.56
CA ASN A 279 12.93 16.14 54.99
C ASN A 279 14.16 15.99 54.09
N ALA A 280 14.21 14.93 53.27
CA ALA A 280 15.26 14.67 52.29
C ALA A 280 14.89 15.16 50.89
N GLU A 281 13.76 15.88 50.73
CA GLU A 281 13.25 16.41 49.46
C GLU A 281 13.00 15.31 48.40
N ILE A 282 12.67 14.10 48.85
CA ILE A 282 12.35 12.96 47.97
C ILE A 282 10.82 12.85 47.87
N HIS A 283 10.27 13.29 46.74
CA HIS A 283 8.83 13.36 46.52
C HIS A 283 8.29 12.23 45.64
N LYS A 284 9.09 11.71 44.71
CA LYS A 284 8.67 10.65 43.77
C LYS A 284 9.54 9.40 43.90
N ILE A 285 8.98 8.24 43.53
CA ILE A 285 9.64 6.94 43.68
C ILE A 285 10.92 6.85 42.82
N TYR A 286 10.95 7.44 41.63
CA TYR A 286 12.18 7.46 40.81
C TYR A 286 13.37 8.13 41.52
N GLN A 287 13.13 9.17 42.33
CA GLN A 287 14.18 9.86 43.09
C GLN A 287 14.70 9.00 44.24
N LEU A 288 13.81 8.21 44.86
CA LEU A 288 14.15 7.29 45.95
C LEU A 288 15.04 6.13 45.46
N VAL A 289 14.66 5.52 44.34
CA VAL A 289 15.32 4.35 43.76
C VAL A 289 16.74 4.66 43.27
N GLN A 290 17.03 5.93 42.91
CA GLN A 290 18.37 6.38 42.54
C GLN A 290 19.32 6.55 43.73
N LYS A 291 18.80 6.70 44.96
CA LYS A 291 19.65 6.85 46.15
C LYS A 291 20.17 5.49 46.62
N THR A 292 21.44 5.47 46.99
CA THR A 292 22.04 4.27 47.57
C THR A 292 21.67 4.14 49.05
N GLU A 293 21.72 2.91 49.56
CA GLU A 293 21.44 2.63 50.99
C GLU A 293 22.35 3.45 51.93
N SER A 294 23.60 3.66 51.51
CA SER A 294 24.58 4.42 52.28
C SER A 294 24.27 5.91 52.33
N GLU A 295 23.59 6.45 51.32
CA GLU A 295 23.14 7.85 51.29
C GLU A 295 21.88 8.03 52.13
N MET A 296 20.95 7.08 52.06
CA MET A 296 19.74 7.10 52.87
C MET A 296 20.06 7.09 54.37
N LEU A 297 21.04 6.31 54.81
CA LEU A 297 21.50 6.26 56.21
C LEU A 297 22.19 7.54 56.70
N LYS A 298 22.63 8.43 55.80
CA LYS A 298 23.23 9.73 56.17
C LYS A 298 22.17 10.81 56.40
N THR A 299 20.93 10.58 55.98
CA THR A 299 19.85 11.55 56.15
C THR A 299 19.47 11.69 57.63
N LYS A 300 19.16 12.92 58.06
CA LYS A 300 18.93 13.25 59.46
C LYS A 300 17.71 12.50 59.99
N ASN A 301 17.86 11.81 61.12
CA ASN A 301 16.82 10.98 61.78
C ASN A 301 16.40 9.70 61.03
N PHE A 302 17.17 9.28 60.01
CA PHE A 302 16.89 8.05 59.27
C PHE A 302 17.61 6.84 59.89
N GLY A 303 16.84 5.82 60.29
CA GLY A 303 17.34 4.65 61.01
C GLY A 303 17.29 3.35 60.20
N ARG A 304 18.02 2.32 60.66
CA ARG A 304 18.03 0.98 60.04
C ARG A 304 16.64 0.34 59.91
N LYS A 305 15.72 0.65 60.84
CA LYS A 305 14.34 0.14 60.80
C LYS A 305 13.53 0.75 59.64
N SER A 306 13.70 2.05 59.38
CA SER A 306 13.06 2.74 58.23
C SER A 306 13.67 2.31 56.89
N LEU A 307 14.97 2.02 56.86
CA LEU A 307 15.62 1.50 55.66
C LEU A 307 15.05 0.14 55.24
N ASN A 308 14.86 -0.78 56.20
CA ASN A 308 14.30 -2.10 55.90
C ASN A 308 12.84 -2.01 55.45
N GLU A 309 12.04 -1.15 56.08
CA GLU A 309 10.65 -0.89 55.69
C GLU A 309 10.54 -0.40 54.23
N ILE A 310 11.40 0.54 53.82
CA ILE A 310 11.42 1.02 52.43
C ILE A 310 11.87 -0.08 51.46
N LYS A 311 12.85 -0.91 51.85
CA LYS A 311 13.29 -2.03 50.99
C LYS A 311 12.21 -3.07 50.78
N GLU A 312 11.44 -3.39 51.81
CA GLU A 312 10.34 -4.36 51.72
C GLU A 312 9.26 -3.84 50.76
N VAL A 313 8.83 -2.59 50.92
CA VAL A 313 7.81 -1.97 50.05
C VAL A 313 8.30 -1.80 48.61
N LEU A 314 9.57 -1.41 48.40
CA LEU A 314 10.14 -1.33 47.04
C LEU A 314 10.25 -2.72 46.41
N ALA A 315 10.59 -3.76 47.18
CA ALA A 315 10.69 -5.13 46.68
C ALA A 315 9.32 -5.69 46.26
N GLU A 316 8.24 -5.36 46.97
CA GLU A 316 6.86 -5.70 46.57
C GLU A 316 6.49 -5.08 45.21
N MET A 317 7.05 -3.91 44.90
CA MET A 317 6.86 -3.21 43.63
C MET A 317 7.89 -3.61 42.56
N GLY A 318 8.80 -4.56 42.85
CA GLY A 318 9.85 -4.98 41.92
C GLY A 318 10.98 -3.97 41.72
N LEU A 319 11.18 -3.05 42.68
CA LEU A 319 12.18 -1.99 42.67
C LEU A 319 13.25 -2.21 43.76
N SER A 320 14.44 -1.64 43.59
CA SER A 320 15.52 -1.71 44.57
C SER A 320 16.28 -0.39 44.68
N LEU A 321 16.92 -0.11 45.81
CA LEU A 321 17.73 1.10 45.99
C LEU A 321 19.04 1.02 45.20
N GLY A 322 19.46 2.13 44.60
CA GLY A 322 20.72 2.27 43.86
C GLY A 322 20.64 1.92 42.36
N ILE A 323 19.45 1.91 41.75
CA ILE A 323 19.31 1.69 40.30
C ILE A 323 19.69 2.97 39.55
N LYS A 324 20.53 2.83 38.51
CA LYS A 324 20.80 3.91 37.56
C LYS A 324 19.74 3.89 36.47
N LEU A 325 18.88 4.90 36.45
CA LEU A 325 17.82 5.05 35.45
C LEU A 325 18.38 5.81 34.23
N GLU A 326 19.22 5.15 33.42
CA GLU A 326 19.74 5.73 32.18
C GLU A 326 18.60 5.81 31.13
N GLY A 327 18.33 7.01 30.59
CA GLY A 327 17.27 7.23 29.58
C GLY A 327 15.85 7.47 30.12
N PHE A 328 15.65 7.53 31.44
CA PHE A 328 14.35 7.86 32.04
C PHE A 328 14.03 9.36 31.89
N VAL A 329 12.82 9.67 31.40
CA VAL A 329 12.32 11.05 31.27
C VAL A 329 11.41 11.36 32.47
N PRO A 330 11.81 12.28 33.38
CA PRO A 330 10.97 12.71 34.49
C PRO A 330 9.70 13.43 34.00
N PRO A 331 8.58 13.33 34.73
CA PRO A 331 7.37 14.07 34.41
C PRO A 331 7.59 15.60 34.49
N PRO A 332 6.95 16.40 33.61
CA PRO A 332 7.23 17.83 33.42
C PRO A 332 6.89 18.74 34.62
N GLU A 333 6.31 18.20 35.69
CA GLU A 333 6.03 18.93 36.94
C GLU A 333 7.27 19.14 37.82
N ASP A 334 8.35 18.39 37.60
CA ASP A 334 9.58 18.44 38.43
C ASP A 334 10.72 19.26 37.78
N THR A 335 10.53 19.83 36.58
CA THR A 335 11.50 20.75 35.96
C THR A 335 11.25 22.19 36.40
N VAL A 336 11.70 22.55 37.60
CA VAL A 336 11.72 23.95 38.08
C VAL A 336 13.14 24.33 38.49
N GLU A 337 13.70 25.28 37.74
CA GLU A 337 14.74 26.25 38.11
C GLU A 337 16.08 25.73 38.68
N GLU A 338 17.01 25.34 37.80
CA GLU A 338 18.42 25.72 38.01
C GLU A 338 18.66 27.07 37.31
N GLY A 339 18.39 28.14 38.05
CA GLY A 339 18.79 29.50 37.73
C GLY A 339 19.63 30.06 38.88
N GLU A 340 20.95 29.87 38.81
CA GLU A 340 22.05 30.83 39.00
C GLU A 340 23.42 30.13 39.03
#